data_AF-A0A7V1LNU8-F1
#
_entry.id   AF-A0A7V1LNU8-F1
#
_cell.length_a   1.000
_cell.length_b   1.000
_cell.length_c   1.000
_cell.angle_alpha   90.00
_cell.angle_beta   90.00
_cell.angle_gamma   90.00
#
_symmetry.space_group_name_H-M   'P 1'
#
loop_
_entity.id
_entity.type
_entity.pdbx_description
1 polymer ?
#
loop_
_entity_poly.entity_id
_entity_poly.type
_entity_poly.pdbx_seq_one_letter_code
_entity_poly.pdbx_strand_id
1 'polypeptide(L)'
;MDSIIHFFEQIPSSQRTIILVSGFTFFWILENSLPLFAFKYNKWQHALLNIFFTLTTLLVNLGFAFVIISAADYTSQHQSGLLYLLPLPLWLHVVLGVLLLDFIGAWLIHWVEHRVPFMWRFHIIHHTDTKVDVTTALRHHPGESVFRAAFTILAIFVAGVPVGVVMLYQTLSALFAQLTHANMRMPRQLD
;
A
#
# COMPACT_ATOMS: atom_id res chain seq x y z
N MET A 1 -15.46 -5.02 15.64
CA MET A 1 -14.60 -4.03 14.95
C MET A 1 -13.49 -3.57 15.89
N ASP A 2 -13.80 -3.32 17.16
CA ASP A 2 -12.84 -2.90 18.20
C ASP A 2 -11.62 -3.83 18.32
N SER A 3 -11.84 -5.14 18.35
CA SER A 3 -10.75 -6.14 18.43
C SER A 3 -9.80 -6.11 17.23
N ILE A 4 -10.32 -5.84 16.03
CA ILE A 4 -9.52 -5.77 14.80
C ILE A 4 -8.65 -4.51 14.83
N ILE A 5 -9.24 -3.37 15.18
CA ILE A 5 -8.49 -2.10 15.22
C ILE A 5 -7.44 -2.14 16.33
N HIS A 6 -7.77 -2.66 17.51
CA HIS A 6 -6.82 -2.84 18.59
C HIS A 6 -5.66 -3.79 18.18
N PHE A 7 -5.95 -4.85 17.43
CA PHE A 7 -4.91 -5.72 16.87
C PHE A 7 -3.98 -4.95 15.93
N PHE A 8 -4.52 -4.15 14.99
CA PHE A 8 -3.71 -3.39 14.04
C PHE A 8 -2.96 -2.22 14.66
N GLU A 9 -3.48 -1.64 15.75
CA GLU A 9 -2.80 -0.59 16.50
C GLU A 9 -1.54 -1.10 17.18
N GLN A 10 -1.54 -2.35 17.61
CA GLN A 10 -0.42 -3.00 18.30
C GLN A 10 0.26 -4.09 17.48
N ILE A 11 0.01 -4.15 16.16
CA ILE A 11 0.46 -5.26 15.32
C ILE A 11 2.00 -5.35 15.37
N PRO A 12 2.56 -6.48 15.87
CA PRO A 12 3.99 -6.69 15.83
C PRO A 12 4.50 -6.69 14.40
N SER A 13 5.68 -6.12 14.19
CA SER A 13 6.33 -6.09 12.87
C SER A 13 6.44 -7.49 12.25
N SER A 14 6.74 -8.51 13.06
CA SER A 14 6.81 -9.91 12.63
C SER A 14 5.48 -10.43 12.08
N GLN A 15 4.36 -10.17 12.77
CA GLN A 15 3.03 -10.61 12.32
C GLN A 15 2.62 -9.90 11.03
N ARG A 16 2.87 -8.58 10.94
CA ARG A 16 2.63 -7.84 9.70
C ARG A 16 3.47 -8.37 8.55
N THR A 17 4.75 -8.65 8.78
CA THR A 17 5.64 -9.25 7.78
C THR A 17 5.12 -10.62 7.33
N ILE A 18 4.65 -11.47 8.26
CA ILE A 18 4.05 -12.77 7.92
C ILE A 18 2.83 -12.60 7.02
N ILE A 19 1.93 -11.65 7.32
CA ILE A 19 0.76 -11.36 6.46
C ILE A 19 1.19 -10.96 5.05
N LEU A 20 2.13 -10.02 4.93
CA LEU A 20 2.57 -9.52 3.63
C LEU A 20 3.33 -10.57 2.80
N VAL A 21 4.20 -11.35 3.45
CA VAL A 21 4.97 -12.42 2.80
C VAL A 21 4.07 -13.59 2.41
N SER A 22 3.09 -13.95 3.25
CA SER A 22 2.13 -15.01 2.92
C SER A 22 1.21 -14.60 1.76
N GLY A 23 0.71 -13.36 1.73
CA GLY A 23 -0.04 -12.81 0.60
C GLY A 23 0.77 -12.85 -0.70
N PHE A 24 2.01 -12.38 -0.65
CA PHE A 24 2.92 -12.41 -1.79
C PHE A 24 3.16 -13.86 -2.28
N THR A 25 3.47 -14.76 -1.36
CA THR A 25 3.72 -16.18 -1.67
C THR A 25 2.49 -16.84 -2.28
N PHE A 26 1.30 -16.53 -1.75
CA PHE A 26 0.03 -17.00 -2.28
C PHE A 26 -0.16 -16.59 -3.74
N PHE A 27 -0.04 -15.30 -4.05
CA PHE A 27 -0.19 -14.80 -5.43
C PHE A 27 0.91 -15.30 -6.35
N TRP A 28 2.15 -15.44 -5.87
CA TRP A 28 3.24 -16.07 -6.62
C TRP A 28 2.90 -17.50 -7.01
N ILE A 29 2.40 -18.33 -6.08
CA ILE A 29 2.00 -19.70 -6.39
C ILE A 29 0.84 -19.71 -7.39
N LEU A 30 -0.15 -18.83 -7.18
CA LEU A 30 -1.35 -18.79 -7.99
C LEU A 30 -1.07 -18.40 -9.45
N GLU A 31 -0.27 -17.37 -9.68
CA GLU A 31 0.08 -16.93 -11.05
C GLU A 31 0.98 -17.94 -11.79
N ASN A 32 1.76 -18.76 -11.06
CA ASN A 32 2.50 -19.87 -11.67
C ASN A 32 1.57 -21.05 -12.03
N SER A 33 0.47 -21.23 -11.30
CA SER A 33 -0.49 -22.33 -11.50
C SER A 33 -1.55 -22.00 -12.55
N LEU A 34 -1.99 -20.74 -12.61
CA LEU A 34 -3.07 -20.24 -13.45
C LEU A 34 -2.68 -18.93 -14.14
N PRO A 35 -1.62 -18.91 -14.98
CA PRO A 35 -1.14 -17.67 -15.58
C PRO A 35 -2.17 -17.08 -16.57
N LEU A 36 -2.35 -15.76 -16.54
CA LEU A 36 -3.10 -15.05 -17.59
C LEU A 36 -2.28 -14.98 -18.90
N PHE A 37 -1.01 -14.60 -18.78
CA PHE A 37 -0.05 -14.56 -19.89
C PHE A 37 1.13 -15.52 -19.67
N ALA A 38 1.50 -16.28 -20.70
CA ALA A 38 2.65 -17.17 -20.67
C ALA A 38 3.94 -16.44 -21.09
N PHE A 39 4.53 -15.67 -20.17
CA PHE A 39 5.81 -15.00 -20.43
C PHE A 39 6.98 -15.99 -20.44
N LYS A 40 7.92 -15.82 -21.39
CA LYS A 40 9.22 -16.50 -21.41
C LYS A 40 10.29 -15.58 -20.84
N TYR A 41 10.66 -15.78 -19.57
CA TYR A 41 11.66 -14.99 -18.85
C TYR A 41 12.16 -15.76 -17.62
N ASN A 42 13.28 -15.33 -17.04
CA ASN A 42 13.74 -15.86 -15.77
C ASN A 42 13.08 -15.09 -14.62
N LYS A 43 12.04 -15.69 -14.03
CA LYS A 43 11.25 -15.08 -12.98
C LYS A 43 12.05 -14.77 -11.70
N TRP A 44 13.04 -15.59 -11.37
CA TRP A 44 13.92 -15.32 -10.22
C TRP A 44 14.79 -14.09 -10.44
N GLN A 45 15.34 -13.91 -11.64
CA GLN A 45 16.12 -12.71 -11.97
C GLN A 45 15.27 -11.44 -11.93
N HIS A 46 14.04 -11.52 -12.44
CA HIS A 46 13.08 -10.42 -12.40
C HIS A 46 12.65 -10.08 -10.96
N ALA A 47 12.35 -11.09 -10.14
CA ALA A 47 12.05 -10.91 -8.72
C ALA A 47 13.22 -10.30 -7.93
N LEU A 48 14.46 -10.74 -8.17
CA LEU A 48 15.64 -10.17 -7.51
C LEU A 48 15.81 -8.68 -7.81
N LEU A 49 15.57 -8.26 -9.06
CA LEU A 49 15.60 -6.86 -9.45
C LEU A 49 14.50 -6.05 -8.75
N ASN A 50 13.28 -6.60 -8.67
CA ASN A 50 12.15 -5.92 -8.02
C ASN A 50 12.32 -5.88 -6.49
N ILE A 51 12.89 -6.93 -5.88
CA ILE A 51 13.29 -6.93 -4.46
C ILE A 51 14.36 -5.87 -4.19
N PHE A 52 15.35 -5.70 -5.08
CA PHE A 52 16.34 -4.63 -4.95
C PHE A 52 15.67 -3.26 -4.87
N PHE A 53 14.72 -2.95 -5.75
CA PHE A 53 13.94 -1.71 -5.67
C PHE A 53 13.20 -1.58 -4.33
N THR A 54 12.51 -2.63 -3.88
CA THR A 54 11.84 -2.63 -2.57
C THR A 54 12.79 -2.37 -1.40
N LEU A 55 13.98 -2.95 -1.41
CA LEU A 55 14.99 -2.69 -0.37
C LEU A 55 15.43 -1.22 -0.36
N THR A 56 15.54 -0.58 -1.53
CA THR A 56 15.83 0.87 -1.59
C THR A 56 14.67 1.72 -1.06
N THR A 57 13.43 1.35 -1.38
CA THR A 57 12.23 2.07 -0.89
C THR A 57 11.99 1.84 0.61
N LEU A 58 12.40 0.67 1.13
CA LEU A 58 12.24 0.32 2.54
C LEU A 58 12.98 1.32 3.44
N LEU A 59 14.17 1.76 3.06
CA LEU A 59 14.93 2.77 3.83
C LEU A 59 14.17 4.09 3.94
N VAL A 60 13.56 4.54 2.85
CA VAL A 60 12.72 5.75 2.83
C VAL A 60 11.48 5.56 3.69
N ASN A 61 10.78 4.44 3.52
CA ASN A 61 9.57 4.12 4.28
C ASN A 61 9.83 4.00 5.79
N LEU A 62 10.97 3.41 6.20
CA LEU A 62 11.38 3.38 7.60
C LEU A 62 11.67 4.80 8.14
N GLY A 63 12.26 5.67 7.33
CA GLY A 63 12.46 7.08 7.68
C GLY A 63 11.15 7.85 7.92
N PHE A 64 10.10 7.56 7.14
CA PHE A 64 8.79 8.19 7.30
C PHE A 64 7.86 7.47 8.29
N ALA A 65 8.15 6.23 8.70
CA ALA A 65 7.29 5.44 9.59
C ALA A 65 6.97 6.19 10.89
N PHE A 66 7.98 6.80 11.51
CA PHE A 66 7.79 7.60 12.72
C PHE A 66 6.87 8.81 12.49
N VAL A 67 7.00 9.49 11.35
CA VAL A 67 6.19 10.67 11.01
C VAL A 67 4.73 10.28 10.77
N ILE A 68 4.49 9.17 10.07
CA ILE A 68 3.15 8.63 9.81
C ILE A 68 2.44 8.27 11.12
N ILE A 69 3.12 7.55 12.01
CA ILE A 69 2.58 7.20 13.33
C ILE A 69 2.33 8.45 14.15
N SER A 70 3.29 9.38 14.21
CA SER A 70 3.14 10.65 14.94
C SER A 70 1.98 11.51 14.43
N ALA A 71 1.74 11.53 13.11
CA ALA A 71 0.60 12.24 12.53
C ALA A 71 -0.74 11.61 12.95
N ALA A 72 -0.81 10.27 12.94
CA ALA A 72 -2.01 9.55 13.38
C ALA A 72 -2.27 9.76 14.88
N ASP A 73 -1.24 9.66 15.72
CA ASP A 73 -1.32 9.95 17.14
C ASP A 73 -1.76 11.39 17.40
N TYR A 74 -1.17 12.36 16.69
CA TYR A 74 -1.52 13.77 16.82
C TYR A 74 -3.00 14.01 16.50
N THR A 75 -3.47 13.50 15.35
CA THR A 75 -4.88 13.66 14.94
C THR A 75 -5.83 12.98 15.91
N SER A 76 -5.47 11.82 16.45
CA SER A 76 -6.26 11.12 17.45
C SER A 76 -6.32 11.83 18.81
N GLN A 77 -5.20 12.35 19.29
CA GLN A 77 -5.12 13.06 20.57
C GLN A 77 -5.86 14.40 20.54
N HIS A 78 -5.78 15.12 19.42
CA HIS A 78 -6.41 16.43 19.25
C HIS A 78 -7.81 16.34 18.64
N GLN A 79 -8.30 15.13 18.34
CA GLN A 79 -9.55 14.89 17.63
C GLN A 79 -9.68 15.77 16.39
N SER A 80 -8.62 15.83 15.58
CA SER A 80 -8.55 16.68 14.38
C SER A 80 -8.63 15.86 13.10
N GLY A 81 -9.34 16.40 12.10
CA GLY A 81 -9.65 15.72 10.83
C GLY A 81 -11.14 15.53 10.62
N LEU A 82 -11.54 15.24 9.38
CA LEU A 82 -12.94 15.19 8.96
C LEU A 82 -13.78 14.19 9.77
N LEU A 83 -13.19 13.05 10.16
CA LEU A 83 -13.91 11.97 10.85
C LEU A 83 -14.09 12.22 12.35
N TYR A 84 -13.45 13.24 12.90
CA TYR A 84 -13.69 13.70 14.27
C TYR A 84 -14.71 14.85 14.35
N LEU A 85 -15.13 15.43 13.22
CA LEU A 85 -16.15 16.49 13.18
C LEU A 85 -17.53 16.00 13.63
N LEU A 86 -17.79 14.70 13.51
CA LEU A 86 -19.06 14.08 13.88
C LEU A 86 -18.78 12.86 14.78
N PRO A 87 -19.66 12.56 15.75
CA PRO A 87 -19.57 11.35 16.56
C PRO A 87 -20.01 10.14 15.71
N LEU A 88 -19.06 9.54 14.98
CA LEU A 88 -19.30 8.37 14.15
C LEU A 88 -19.18 7.08 14.98
N PRO A 89 -20.01 6.05 14.76
CA PRO A 89 -19.76 4.72 15.30
C PRO A 89 -18.45 4.16 14.72
N LEU A 90 -17.71 3.38 15.51
CA LEU A 90 -16.36 2.94 15.16
C LEU A 90 -16.27 2.32 13.75
N TRP A 91 -17.20 1.43 13.39
CA TRP A 91 -17.16 0.77 12.08
C TRP A 91 -17.23 1.76 10.92
N LEU A 92 -18.00 2.85 11.06
CA LEU A 92 -18.14 3.86 10.03
C LEU A 92 -16.90 4.75 9.97
N HIS A 93 -16.33 5.09 11.14
CA HIS A 93 -15.04 5.79 11.21
C HIS A 93 -13.93 4.98 10.51
N VAL A 94 -13.86 3.67 10.75
CA VAL A 94 -12.89 2.77 10.09
C VAL A 94 -13.11 2.72 8.58
N VAL A 95 -14.34 2.49 8.12
CA VAL A 95 -14.65 2.39 6.68
C VAL A 95 -14.32 3.70 5.96
N LEU A 96 -14.79 4.84 6.48
CA LEU A 96 -14.49 6.14 5.88
C LEU A 96 -12.99 6.47 5.97
N GLY A 97 -12.32 6.08 7.06
CA GLY A 97 -10.88 6.23 7.21
C GLY A 97 -10.10 5.48 6.14
N VAL A 98 -10.43 4.20 5.93
CA VAL A 98 -9.83 3.39 4.85
C VAL A 98 -10.10 4.03 3.48
N LEU A 99 -11.32 4.48 3.20
CA LEU A 99 -11.67 5.11 1.92
C LEU A 99 -10.93 6.44 1.68
N LEU A 100 -10.78 7.28 2.70
CA LEU A 100 -10.05 8.54 2.59
C LEU A 100 -8.53 8.33 2.46
N LEU A 101 -7.98 7.37 3.19
CA LEU A 101 -6.58 6.96 3.06
C LEU A 101 -6.30 6.39 1.67
N ASP A 102 -7.20 5.59 1.11
CA ASP A 102 -7.11 5.08 -0.26
C ASP A 102 -7.18 6.21 -1.28
N PHE A 103 -8.23 7.02 -1.19
CA PHE A 103 -8.48 8.10 -2.14
C PHE A 103 -7.31 9.08 -2.22
N ILE A 104 -6.75 9.52 -1.09
CA ILE A 104 -5.67 10.51 -1.05
C ILE A 104 -4.29 9.84 -1.15
N GLY A 105 -4.06 8.83 -0.30
CA GLY A 105 -2.74 8.21 -0.11
C GLY A 105 -2.37 7.17 -1.17
N ALA A 106 -3.32 6.65 -1.95
CA ALA A 106 -3.05 5.77 -3.08
C ALA A 106 -3.54 6.34 -4.40
N TRP A 107 -4.85 6.56 -4.56
CA TRP A 107 -5.44 6.91 -5.85
C TRP A 107 -5.00 8.29 -6.35
N LEU A 108 -5.13 9.33 -5.52
CA LEU A 108 -4.84 10.70 -5.91
C LEU A 108 -3.36 10.89 -6.22
N ILE A 109 -2.47 10.44 -5.33
CA ILE A 109 -1.02 10.54 -5.58
C ILE A 109 -0.64 9.79 -6.86
N HIS A 110 -1.18 8.59 -7.08
CA HIS A 110 -0.91 7.84 -8.30
C HIS A 110 -1.37 8.61 -9.54
N TRP A 111 -2.58 9.17 -9.53
CA TRP A 111 -3.06 10.02 -10.61
C TRP A 111 -2.17 11.26 -10.83
N VAL A 112 -1.72 11.92 -9.75
CA VAL A 112 -0.80 13.06 -9.82
C VAL A 112 0.55 12.64 -10.41
N GLU A 113 1.09 11.48 -10.03
CA GLU A 113 2.34 10.92 -10.56
C GLU A 113 2.27 10.68 -12.07
N HIS A 114 1.10 10.30 -12.60
CA HIS A 114 0.85 10.19 -14.05
C HIS A 114 0.69 11.54 -14.76
N ARG A 115 0.29 12.60 -14.05
CA ARG A 115 -0.01 13.91 -14.66
C ARG A 115 1.11 14.93 -14.54
N VAL A 116 1.93 14.86 -13.50
CA VAL A 116 3.02 15.80 -13.25
C VAL A 116 4.32 15.24 -13.83
N PRO A 117 4.92 15.85 -14.88
CA PRO A 117 6.08 15.28 -15.57
C PRO A 117 7.29 15.00 -14.65
N PHE A 118 7.49 15.80 -13.61
CA PHE A 118 8.56 15.57 -12.63
C PHE A 118 8.32 14.29 -11.82
N MET A 119 7.11 14.07 -11.32
CA MET A 119 6.76 12.88 -10.54
C MET A 119 6.71 11.63 -11.41
N TRP A 120 6.25 11.76 -12.66
CA TRP A 120 6.25 10.68 -13.65
C TRP A 120 7.65 10.07 -13.85
N ARG A 121 8.72 10.88 -13.82
CA ARG A 121 10.09 10.38 -13.98
C ARG A 121 10.52 9.39 -12.90
N PHE A 122 9.89 9.43 -11.73
CA PHE A 122 10.09 8.43 -10.67
C PHE A 122 9.17 7.24 -10.87
N HIS A 123 7.90 7.51 -11.17
CA HIS A 123 6.87 6.49 -11.31
C HIS A 123 7.03 5.61 -12.56
N ILE A 124 7.70 6.10 -13.61
CA ILE A 124 7.97 5.32 -14.83
C ILE A 124 8.81 4.06 -14.56
N ILE A 125 9.57 4.00 -13.46
CA ILE A 125 10.29 2.77 -13.07
C ILE A 125 9.31 1.62 -12.84
N HIS A 126 8.16 1.90 -12.24
CA HIS A 126 7.08 0.95 -12.05
C HIS A 126 6.47 0.53 -13.41
N HIS A 127 6.13 1.50 -14.26
CA HIS A 127 5.48 1.26 -15.56
C HIS A 127 6.39 0.70 -16.66
N THR A 128 7.70 0.63 -16.44
CA THR A 128 8.66 0.05 -17.41
C THR A 128 8.81 -1.47 -17.26
N ASP A 129 8.08 -2.09 -16.32
CA ASP A 129 8.07 -3.53 -16.21
C ASP A 129 7.37 -4.19 -17.41
N THR A 130 8.13 -4.93 -18.22
CA THR A 130 7.61 -5.61 -19.42
C THR A 130 7.10 -7.03 -19.15
N LYS A 131 7.23 -7.50 -17.90
CA LYS A 131 6.84 -8.83 -17.43
C LYS A 131 6.05 -8.68 -16.14
N VAL A 132 4.87 -8.07 -16.26
CA VAL A 132 3.99 -7.82 -15.12
C VAL A 132 3.64 -9.15 -14.45
N ASP A 133 4.06 -9.29 -13.21
CA ASP A 133 3.73 -10.39 -12.30
C ASP A 133 3.62 -9.85 -10.87
N VAL A 134 3.34 -10.71 -9.88
CA VAL A 134 3.17 -10.27 -8.48
C VAL A 134 4.34 -9.43 -7.95
N THR A 135 5.55 -9.60 -8.49
CA THR A 135 6.72 -8.82 -8.06
C THR A 135 6.75 -7.41 -8.61
N THR A 136 5.98 -7.09 -9.64
CA THR A 136 5.87 -5.73 -10.16
C THR A 136 5.31 -4.78 -9.08
N ALA A 137 4.50 -5.28 -8.14
CA ALA A 137 4.06 -4.54 -6.95
C ALA A 137 5.22 -4.11 -6.01
N LEU A 138 6.42 -4.68 -6.19
CA LEU A 138 7.63 -4.38 -5.42
C LEU A 138 8.57 -3.39 -6.15
N ARG A 139 8.22 -3.01 -7.38
CA ARG A 139 9.09 -2.25 -8.28
C ARG A 139 8.75 -0.75 -8.25
N HIS A 140 9.25 -0.05 -7.24
CA HIS A 140 9.08 1.39 -7.11
C HIS A 140 10.42 2.11 -6.97
N HIS A 141 10.48 3.34 -7.48
CA HIS A 141 11.64 4.19 -7.27
C HIS A 141 11.60 4.79 -5.84
N PRO A 142 12.72 4.89 -5.10
CA PRO A 142 12.73 5.44 -3.73
C PRO A 142 12.19 6.87 -3.62
N GLY A 143 12.42 7.70 -4.63
CA GLY A 143 11.82 9.03 -4.76
C GLY A 143 10.27 9.03 -4.86
N GLU A 144 9.67 8.01 -5.48
CA GLU A 144 8.20 7.85 -5.50
C GLU A 144 7.67 7.62 -4.07
N SER A 145 8.40 6.86 -3.25
CA SER A 145 8.03 6.60 -1.86
C SER A 145 7.95 7.87 -1.01
N VAL A 146 8.73 8.91 -1.33
CA VAL A 146 8.64 10.22 -0.66
C VAL A 146 7.29 10.88 -0.94
N PHE A 147 6.83 10.88 -2.19
CA PHE A 147 5.54 11.47 -2.55
C PHE A 147 4.38 10.68 -1.93
N ARG A 148 4.44 9.35 -1.99
CA ARG A 148 3.44 8.47 -1.35
C ARG A 148 3.38 8.65 0.16
N ALA A 149 4.54 8.77 0.83
CA ALA A 149 4.59 9.06 2.26
C ALA A 149 3.97 10.43 2.59
N ALA A 150 4.31 11.47 1.81
CA ALA A 150 3.73 12.81 1.99
C ALA A 150 2.20 12.82 1.83
N PHE A 151 1.67 12.14 0.80
CA PHE A 151 0.23 12.04 0.59
C PHE A 151 -0.46 11.15 1.62
N THR A 152 0.22 10.13 2.15
CA THR A 152 -0.30 9.33 3.28
C THR A 152 -0.41 10.20 4.54
N ILE A 153 0.60 11.01 4.84
CA ILE A 153 0.56 11.95 5.97
C ILE A 153 -0.56 12.98 5.78
N LEU A 154 -0.70 13.53 4.56
CA LEU A 154 -1.81 14.43 4.21
C LEU A 154 -3.16 13.74 4.43
N ALA A 155 -3.31 12.50 3.96
CA ALA A 155 -4.54 11.72 4.13
C ALA A 155 -4.88 11.52 5.60
N ILE A 156 -3.89 11.27 6.46
CA ILE A 156 -4.07 11.15 7.91
C ILE A 156 -4.58 12.46 8.52
N PHE A 157 -3.97 13.60 8.18
CA PHE A 157 -4.43 14.90 8.68
C PHE A 157 -5.83 15.29 8.17
N VAL A 158 -6.14 14.98 6.91
CA VAL A 158 -7.46 15.25 6.32
C VAL A 158 -8.51 14.33 6.95
N ALA A 159 -8.25 13.03 7.04
CA ALA A 159 -9.22 12.08 7.56
C ALA A 159 -9.39 12.18 9.08
N GLY A 160 -8.29 12.27 9.83
CA GLY A 160 -8.28 12.14 11.27
C GLY A 160 -8.52 10.70 11.68
N VAL A 161 -7.50 9.85 11.61
CA VAL A 161 -7.61 8.40 11.83
C VAL A 161 -6.56 7.90 12.82
N PRO A 162 -6.89 6.95 13.70
CA PRO A 162 -5.93 6.38 14.65
C PRO A 162 -4.93 5.46 13.95
N VAL A 163 -3.80 5.19 14.62
CA VAL A 163 -2.71 4.33 14.12
C VAL A 163 -3.22 2.97 13.64
N GLY A 164 -4.16 2.36 14.37
CA GLY A 164 -4.75 1.08 13.98
C GLY A 164 -5.43 1.08 12.60
N VAL A 165 -6.12 2.17 12.24
CA VAL A 165 -6.73 2.31 10.90
C VAL A 165 -5.67 2.51 9.82
N VAL A 166 -4.62 3.28 10.11
CA VAL A 166 -3.48 3.48 9.20
C VAL A 166 -2.75 2.16 8.93
N MET A 167 -2.51 1.35 9.96
CA MET A 167 -1.84 0.05 9.85
C MET A 167 -2.70 -1.00 9.16
N LEU A 168 -4.01 -1.01 9.43
CA LEU A 168 -4.99 -1.80 8.69
C LEU A 168 -4.95 -1.45 7.20
N TYR A 169 -5.13 -0.17 6.87
CA TYR A 169 -5.14 0.30 5.48
C TYR A 169 -3.84 -0.03 4.74
N GLN A 170 -2.67 0.28 5.32
CA GLN A 170 -1.39 -0.02 4.67
C GLN A 170 -1.20 -1.53 4.42
N THR A 171 -1.75 -2.38 5.28
CA THR A 171 -1.70 -3.84 5.09
C THR A 171 -2.63 -4.27 3.96
N LEU A 172 -3.87 -3.75 3.94
CA LEU A 172 -4.83 -4.01 2.86
C LEU A 172 -4.32 -3.51 1.50
N SER A 173 -3.79 -2.29 1.45
CA SER A 173 -3.26 -1.65 0.24
C SER A 173 -2.09 -2.47 -0.35
N ALA A 174 -1.18 -2.97 0.50
CA ALA A 174 -0.09 -3.82 0.04
C ALA A 174 -0.56 -5.17 -0.54
N LEU A 175 -1.54 -5.82 0.11
CA LEU A 175 -2.14 -7.06 -0.42
C LEU A 175 -2.91 -6.80 -1.72
N PHE A 176 -3.59 -5.66 -1.82
CA PHE A 176 -4.31 -5.25 -3.03
C PHE A 176 -3.34 -4.95 -4.19
N ALA A 177 -2.19 -4.33 -3.91
CA ALA A 177 -1.13 -4.15 -4.90
C ALA A 177 -0.62 -5.51 -5.41
N GLN A 178 -0.39 -6.49 -4.53
CA GLN A 178 0.01 -7.84 -4.96
C GLN A 178 -1.06 -8.51 -5.84
N LEU A 179 -2.34 -8.41 -5.46
CA LEU A 179 -3.46 -8.94 -6.24
C LEU A 179 -3.54 -8.31 -7.64
N THR A 180 -3.49 -6.99 -7.72
CA THR A 180 -3.68 -6.23 -8.97
C THR A 180 -2.52 -6.36 -9.96
N HIS A 181 -1.35 -6.81 -9.50
CA HIS A 181 -0.19 -7.06 -10.36
C HIS A 181 0.02 -8.55 -10.67
N ALA A 182 -0.62 -9.45 -9.92
CA ALA A 182 -0.48 -10.88 -10.14
C ALA A 182 -0.92 -11.26 -11.56
N ASN A 183 -0.06 -12.00 -12.28
CA ASN A 183 -0.35 -12.47 -13.63
C ASN A 183 -1.26 -13.71 -13.57
N MET A 184 -2.42 -13.58 -12.95
CA MET A 184 -3.35 -14.67 -12.71
C MET A 184 -4.62 -14.52 -13.55
N ARG A 185 -5.09 -15.64 -14.09
CA ARG A 185 -6.37 -15.67 -14.80
C ARG A 185 -7.52 -15.56 -13.79
N MET A 186 -8.31 -14.49 -13.91
CA MET A 186 -9.52 -14.32 -13.11
C MET A 186 -10.74 -14.99 -13.77
N PRO A 187 -11.71 -15.50 -12.98
CA PRO A 187 -13.02 -15.86 -13.52
C PRO A 187 -13.66 -14.64 -14.17
N ARG A 188 -14.24 -14.78 -15.37
CA ARG A 188 -14.86 -13.67 -16.12
C ARG A 188 -15.97 -12.90 -15.39
N GLN A 189 -16.52 -13.47 -14.31
CA GLN A 189 -17.54 -12.81 -13.49
C GLN A 189 -16.92 -11.83 -12.48
N LEU A 190 -15.62 -11.94 -12.24
CA LEU A 190 -14.82 -11.18 -11.28
C LEU A 190 -13.76 -10.30 -11.97
N ASP A 191 -13.71 -10.35 -13.31
CA ASP A 191 -12.86 -9.52 -14.20
C ASP A 191 -13.74 -8.41 -14.79
#